data_AF-A0A231PID9-F1
#
_entry.id   AF-A0A231PID9-F1
#
_cell.length_a   1.000
_cell.length_b   1.000
_cell.length_c   1.000
_cell.angle_alpha   90.00
_cell.angle_beta   90.00
_cell.angle_gamma   90.00
#
_symmetry.space_group_name_H-M   'P 1'
#
loop_
_entity.id
_entity.type
_entity.pdbx_description
1 polymer ?
#
loop_
_entity_poly.entity_id
_entity_poly.type
_entity_poly.pdbx_seq_one_letter_code
_entity_poly.pdbx_strand_id
1 'polypeptide(L)'
;MLAYFREMADVLVEHIGLSRAEAVARINASYGTRQWVDLDLQLMGHELPEYWAYAVYYAPDSRGRLPVGSPTADADIDFGTHPVRPAPPKDSPFWTL
;
A
#
# COMPACT_ATOMS: atom_id res chain seq x y z
N MET A 1 12.57 5.72 6.64
CA MET A 1 11.56 5.78 5.57
C MET A 1 11.92 5.00 4.32
N LEU A 2 13.04 5.25 3.63
CA LEU A 2 13.29 4.52 2.37
C LEU A 2 13.34 2.98 2.54
N ALA A 3 13.89 2.48 3.65
CA ALA A 3 13.83 1.05 3.99
C ALA A 3 12.38 0.58 4.21
N TYR A 4 11.58 1.33 4.96
CA TYR A 4 10.17 1.04 5.19
C TYR A 4 9.35 1.00 3.89
N PHE A 5 9.55 1.96 2.97
CA PHE A 5 8.90 1.92 1.66
C PHE A 5 9.37 0.74 0.79
N ARG A 6 10.60 0.24 0.98
CA ARG A 6 11.06 -0.99 0.33
C ARG A 6 10.34 -2.20 0.90
N GLU A 7 10.18 -2.29 2.22
CA GLU A 7 9.42 -3.35 2.89
C GLU A 7 7.95 -3.34 2.44
N MET A 8 7.32 -2.16 2.34
CA MET A 8 5.97 -2.03 1.76
C MET A 8 5.92 -2.54 0.31
N ALA A 9 6.93 -2.23 -0.50
CA ALA A 9 7.01 -2.73 -1.87
C ALA A 9 7.19 -4.25 -1.91
N ASP A 10 7.96 -4.82 -0.98
CA ASP A 10 8.15 -6.26 -0.85
C ASP A 10 6.84 -6.95 -0.44
N VAL A 11 6.05 -6.38 0.50
CA VAL A 11 4.70 -6.87 0.82
C VAL A 11 3.79 -6.91 -0.42
N LEU A 12 3.76 -5.83 -1.21
CA LEU A 12 2.95 -5.77 -2.43
C LEU A 12 3.39 -6.79 -3.49
N VAL A 13 4.68 -7.11 -3.54
CA VAL A 13 5.20 -8.13 -4.46
C VAL A 13 4.88 -9.52 -3.94
N GLU A 14 5.16 -9.80 -2.68
CA GLU A 14 5.10 -11.15 -2.09
C GLU A 14 3.69 -11.60 -1.73
N HIS A 15 2.88 -10.73 -1.15
CA HIS A 15 1.53 -11.08 -0.69
C HIS A 15 0.46 -10.86 -1.77
N ILE A 16 0.65 -9.85 -2.63
CA ILE A 16 -0.35 -9.47 -3.64
C ILE A 16 0.05 -9.94 -5.05
N GLY A 17 1.35 -10.11 -5.32
CA GLY A 17 1.84 -10.55 -6.62
C GLY A 17 2.02 -9.42 -7.64
N LEU A 18 2.15 -8.16 -7.20
CA LEU A 18 2.41 -7.04 -8.10
C LEU A 18 3.83 -7.07 -8.66
N SER A 19 4.03 -6.42 -9.81
CA SER A 19 5.39 -6.08 -10.24
C SER A 19 6.02 -5.07 -9.29
N ARG A 20 7.34 -5.15 -9.08
CA ARG A 20 8.09 -4.16 -8.28
C ARG A 20 7.84 -2.73 -8.76
N ALA A 21 7.75 -2.51 -10.08
CA ALA A 21 7.49 -1.21 -10.67
C ALA A 21 6.11 -0.64 -10.27
N GLU A 22 5.06 -1.46 -10.31
CA GLU A 22 3.73 -1.02 -9.89
C GLU A 22 3.66 -0.80 -8.38
N ALA A 23 4.29 -1.66 -7.58
CA ALA A 23 4.37 -1.49 -6.13
C ALA A 23 4.99 -0.14 -5.77
N VAL A 24 6.14 0.20 -6.37
CA VAL A 24 6.80 1.50 -6.19
C VAL A 24 5.91 2.63 -6.68
N ALA A 25 5.25 2.49 -7.85
CA ALA A 25 4.37 3.53 -8.37
C ALA A 25 3.20 3.85 -7.43
N ARG A 26 2.56 2.83 -6.85
CA ARG A 26 1.46 3.00 -5.88
C ARG A 26 1.93 3.70 -4.61
N ILE A 27 3.11 3.35 -4.11
CA ILE A 27 3.74 3.98 -2.95
C ILE A 27 4.09 5.44 -3.26
N ASN A 28 4.70 5.72 -4.41
CA ASN A 28 5.04 7.08 -4.85
C ASN A 28 3.80 7.96 -5.01
N ALA A 29 2.72 7.43 -5.58
CA ALA A 29 1.46 8.15 -5.75
C ALA A 29 0.82 8.52 -4.40
N SER A 30 0.97 7.66 -3.39
CA SER A 30 0.35 7.85 -2.07
C SER A 30 1.22 8.68 -1.13
N TYR A 31 2.54 8.49 -1.15
CA TYR A 31 3.47 8.99 -0.14
C TYR A 31 4.68 9.73 -0.71
N GLY A 32 4.83 9.81 -2.03
CA GLY A 32 5.98 10.43 -2.69
C GLY A 32 6.03 11.96 -2.59
N THR A 33 5.07 12.61 -1.93
CA THR A 33 5.08 14.06 -1.72
C THR A 33 5.63 14.42 -0.34
N ARG A 34 6.48 15.47 -0.28
CA ARG A 34 7.20 15.92 0.93
C ARG A 34 6.31 16.16 2.15
N GLN A 35 5.04 16.51 1.95
CA GLN A 35 4.11 16.85 3.02
C GLN A 35 3.70 15.64 3.86
N TRP A 36 3.65 14.44 3.27
CA TRP A 36 3.36 13.20 3.99
C TRP A 36 4.62 12.66 4.68
N VAL A 37 5.80 12.81 4.09
CA VAL A 37 7.04 12.27 4.67
C VAL A 37 7.31 12.82 6.08
N ASP A 38 7.01 14.10 6.35
CA ASP A 38 7.31 14.73 7.65
C ASP A 38 6.21 14.53 8.72
N LEU A 39 4.92 14.47 8.32
CA LEU A 39 3.78 14.25 9.24
C LEU A 39 3.54 12.76 9.54
N ASP A 40 3.80 11.91 8.55
CA ASP A 40 3.47 10.49 8.57
C ASP A 40 4.66 9.62 9.04
N LEU A 41 5.85 10.22 9.22
CA LEU A 41 7.02 9.57 9.83
C LEU A 41 6.75 9.10 11.27
N GLN A 42 5.98 9.87 12.03
CA GLN A 42 5.58 9.49 13.39
C GLN A 42 4.48 8.44 13.38
N LEU A 43 3.57 8.46 12.41
CA LEU A 43 2.41 7.56 12.39
C LEU A 43 2.71 6.23 11.69
N MET A 44 3.32 6.25 10.50
CA MET A 44 3.64 5.04 9.74
C MET A 44 4.56 4.09 10.51
N GLY A 45 5.54 4.64 11.23
CA GLY A 45 6.51 3.85 12.00
C GLY A 45 5.91 3.08 13.19
N HIS A 46 4.63 3.29 13.53
CA HIS A 46 3.94 2.55 14.58
C HIS A 46 3.19 1.32 14.09
N GLU A 47 2.97 1.19 12.79
CA GLU A 47 2.30 0.06 12.19
C GLU A 47 3.27 -0.77 11.33
N LEU A 48 2.89 -2.01 11.06
CA LEU A 48 3.65 -2.89 10.16
C LEU A 48 3.53 -2.43 8.69
N PRO A 49 4.52 -2.72 7.83
CA PRO A 49 4.48 -2.35 6.41
C PRO A 49 3.20 -2.81 5.69
N GLU A 50 2.63 -3.95 6.07
CA GLU A 50 1.39 -4.50 5.52
C GLU A 50 0.21 -3.57 5.68
N TYR A 51 0.09 -2.87 6.81
CA TYR A 51 -1.00 -1.95 7.09
C TYR A 51 -1.08 -0.87 6.01
N TRP A 52 0.06 -0.25 5.69
CA TRP A 52 0.14 0.81 4.70
C TRP A 52 0.20 0.27 3.26
N ALA A 53 0.87 -0.87 3.04
CA ALA A 53 0.93 -1.51 1.74
C ALA A 53 -0.47 -1.94 1.26
N TYR A 54 -1.29 -2.53 2.13
CA TYR A 54 -2.65 -2.92 1.78
C TYR A 54 -3.53 -1.70 1.53
N ALA A 55 -3.35 -0.60 2.26
CA ALA A 55 -4.10 0.63 2.03
C ALA A 55 -3.81 1.29 0.67
N VAL A 56 -2.61 1.10 0.07
CA VAL A 56 -2.30 1.60 -1.28
C VAL A 56 -2.83 0.71 -2.41
N TYR A 57 -3.13 -0.55 -2.12
CA TYR A 57 -3.64 -1.51 -3.11
C TYR A 57 -5.16 -1.67 -3.02
N TYR A 58 -5.71 -1.93 -1.84
CA TYR A 58 -7.13 -2.13 -1.62
C TYR A 58 -7.86 -0.80 -1.39
N ALA A 59 -9.10 -0.75 -1.87
CA ALA A 59 -10.07 0.29 -1.53
C ALA A 59 -11.02 -0.26 -0.45
N PRO A 60 -11.60 0.60 0.40
CA PRO A 60 -12.54 0.14 1.43
C PRO A 60 -13.71 -0.64 0.81
N ASP A 61 -14.12 -1.73 1.46
CA ASP A 61 -15.30 -2.49 1.05
C ASP A 61 -16.62 -1.72 1.34
N SER A 62 -17.75 -2.38 1.09
CA SER A 62 -19.09 -1.82 1.38
C SER A 62 -19.34 -1.47 2.85
N ARG A 63 -18.54 -1.99 3.77
CA ARG A 63 -18.56 -1.69 5.22
C ARG A 63 -17.52 -0.64 5.61
N GLY A 64 -16.79 -0.08 4.64
CA GLY A 64 -15.72 0.89 4.86
C GLY A 64 -14.43 0.26 5.39
N ARG A 65 -14.26 -1.05 5.27
CA ARG A 65 -13.13 -1.77 5.85
C ARG A 65 -11.99 -1.95 4.87
N LEU A 66 -10.75 -1.78 5.36
CA LEU A 66 -9.51 -2.14 4.66
C LEU A 66 -8.84 -3.33 5.33
N PRO A 67 -8.14 -4.19 4.57
CA PRO A 67 -7.22 -5.17 5.13
C PRO A 67 -6.05 -4.45 5.81
N VAL A 68 -5.56 -5.03 6.92
CA VAL A 68 -4.50 -4.44 7.75
C VAL A 68 -3.24 -5.31 7.84
N GLY A 69 -3.23 -6.49 7.21
CA GLY A 69 -2.08 -7.40 7.23
C GLY A 69 -2.09 -8.39 8.40
N SER A 70 -3.13 -8.36 9.24
CA SER A 70 -3.25 -9.26 10.38
C SER A 70 -4.10 -10.47 9.99
N PRO A 71 -3.57 -11.71 10.07
CA PRO A 71 -4.34 -12.91 9.74
C PRO A 71 -5.62 -13.05 10.57
N THR A 72 -5.59 -12.59 11.82
CA THR A 72 -6.76 -12.64 12.71
C THR A 72 -7.73 -11.52 12.44
N ALA A 73 -7.25 -10.30 12.18
CA ALA A 73 -8.15 -9.21 11.84
C ALA A 73 -8.83 -9.52 10.51
N ASP A 74 -8.06 -9.83 9.47
CA ASP A 74 -8.50 -9.98 8.08
C ASP A 74 -9.12 -11.35 7.75
N ALA A 75 -9.40 -12.18 8.77
CA ALA A 75 -9.84 -13.56 8.60
C ALA A 75 -11.13 -13.73 7.78
N ASP A 76 -12.03 -12.74 7.83
CA ASP A 76 -13.32 -12.72 7.12
C ASP A 76 -13.30 -11.88 5.83
N ILE A 77 -12.14 -11.37 5.42
CA ILE A 77 -11.98 -10.65 4.17
C ILE A 77 -11.82 -11.64 3.01
N ASP A 78 -12.74 -11.57 2.05
CA ASP A 78 -12.54 -12.21 0.75
C ASP A 78 -11.70 -11.32 -0.17
N PHE A 79 -10.39 -11.59 -0.21
CA PHE A 79 -9.45 -10.87 -1.07
C PHE A 79 -9.71 -11.04 -2.58
N GLY A 80 -10.44 -12.08 -2.99
CA GLY A 80 -10.79 -12.31 -4.39
C GLY A 80 -11.84 -11.34 -4.92
N THR A 81 -12.66 -10.77 -4.02
CA THR A 81 -13.73 -9.83 -4.35
C THR A 81 -13.54 -8.44 -3.73
N HIS A 82 -12.52 -8.27 -2.88
CA HIS A 82 -12.24 -7.00 -2.24
C HIS A 82 -11.91 -5.90 -3.26
N PRO A 83 -12.48 -4.69 -3.13
CA PRO A 83 -12.21 -3.61 -4.08
C PRO A 83 -10.73 -3.24 -4.14
N VAL A 84 -10.22 -3.05 -5.36
CA VAL A 84 -8.83 -2.67 -5.62
C VAL A 84 -8.77 -1.25 -6.17
N ARG A 85 -7.82 -0.46 -5.68
CA ARG A 85 -7.53 0.89 -6.20
C ARG A 85 -6.91 0.78 -7.58
N PRO A 86 -7.27 1.67 -8.52
CA PRO A 86 -6.62 1.70 -9.83
C PRO A 86 -5.12 1.95 -9.67
N ALA A 87 -4.31 1.34 -10.55
CA ALA A 87 -2.90 1.68 -10.63
C ALA A 87 -2.72 3.15 -11.07
N PRO A 88 -1.61 3.81 -10.69
CA PRO A 88 -1.31 5.15 -11.18
C PRO A 88 -1.25 5.19 -12.72
N PRO A 89 -1.65 6.29 -13.38
CA PRO A 89 -1.53 6.43 -14.84
C PRO A 89 -0.10 6.15 -15.33
N LYS A 90 0.06 5.39 -16.42
CA LYS A 90 1.39 4.91 -16.90
C LYS A 90 2.36 6.02 -17.30
N ASP A 91 1.83 7.18 -17.68
CA ASP A 91 2.55 8.39 -18.05
C ASP A 91 2.79 9.34 -16.86
N SER A 92 2.35 8.95 -15.66
CA SER A 92 2.58 9.74 -14.44
C SER A 92 4.04 9.64 -13.95
N PRO A 93 4.54 10.65 -13.22
CA PRO A 93 5.90 10.62 -12.66
C PRO A 93 6.10 9.55 -11.58
N PHE A 94 5.05 8.85 -11.14
CA PHE A 94 5.15 7.89 -10.05
C PHE A 94 5.86 6.59 -10.44
N TRP A 95 5.93 6.27 -11.73
CA TRP A 95 6.56 5.05 -12.24
C TRP A 95 8.09 5.09 -12.28
N THR A 96 8.70 6.18 -11.82
CA THR A 96 10.16 6.26 -11.67
C THR A 96 10.61 5.46 -10.45
N LEU A 97 11.58 4.56 -10.66
CA LEU A 97 12.25 3.77 -9.61
C LEU A 97 13.35 4.57 -8.91
#